data_AF-A0A7S0U9F9-F1
#
_entry.id   AF-A0A7S0U9F9-F1
#
_cell.length_a   1.000
_cell.length_b   1.000
_cell.length_c   1.000
_cell.angle_alpha   90.00
_cell.angle_beta   90.00
_cell.angle_gamma   90.00
#
_symmetry.space_group_name_H-M   'P 1'
#
loop_
_entity.id
_entity.type
_entity.pdbx_description
1 polymer ?
#
loop_
_entity_poly.entity_id
_entity_poly.type
_entity_poly.pdbx_seq_one_letter_code
_entity_poly.pdbx_strand_id
1 'polypeptide(L)'
;KCDVPREWVWARYNKSAVTCSNSSLTVKKTSSSPDYSLCMASSGPLSSGVFTWELGIDQCSRMVIGVCRPSTSVDRRVESSSAWCWWSHGTLCGPDQGEKEIGEYCVGDVIKVTLDCGEGTLTFRRNGVIKGTLTKVWGEVVPFVCMDNEGEQVTLKSRVEQAWAEHG
;
A
#
# COMPACT_ATOMS: atom_id res chain seq x y z
N LYS A 1 -14.61 16.78 19.41
CA LYS A 1 -14.76 17.10 17.97
C LYS A 1 -14.58 15.79 17.24
N CYS A 2 -15.57 15.35 16.44
CA CYS A 2 -15.41 14.15 15.63
C CYS A 2 -14.42 14.49 14.51
N ASP A 3 -13.24 13.88 14.52
CA ASP A 3 -12.30 14.01 13.42
C ASP A 3 -12.93 13.41 12.16
N VAL A 4 -13.01 14.22 11.11
CA VAL A 4 -13.47 13.78 9.80
C VAL A 4 -12.41 12.81 9.27
N PRO A 5 -12.76 11.59 8.83
CA PRO A 5 -11.79 10.64 8.33
C PRO A 5 -10.93 11.29 7.25
N ARG A 6 -9.61 11.16 7.35
CA ARG A 6 -8.70 11.72 6.34
C ARG A 6 -8.87 10.96 5.03
N GLU A 7 -9.67 11.52 4.13
CA GLU A 7 -9.82 11.00 2.79
C GLU A 7 -8.52 11.23 2.00
N TRP A 8 -7.95 10.17 1.45
CA TRP A 8 -6.76 10.24 0.59
C TRP A 8 -6.94 9.47 -0.72
N VAL A 9 -6.18 9.87 -1.73
CA VAL A 9 -6.21 9.28 -3.08
C VAL A 9 -4.80 8.92 -3.51
N TRP A 10 -4.61 8.29 -4.66
CA TRP A 10 -3.28 8.19 -5.25
C TRP A 10 -2.86 9.56 -5.79
N ALA A 11 -1.69 10.07 -5.40
CA ALA A 11 -1.30 11.44 -5.76
C ALA A 11 0.16 11.60 -6.19
N ARG A 12 1.06 10.71 -5.78
CA ARG A 12 2.47 10.80 -6.13
C ARG A 12 2.92 9.57 -6.92
N TYR A 13 3.17 9.79 -8.20
CA TYR A 13 3.52 8.77 -9.19
C TYR A 13 4.19 9.42 -10.40
N ASN A 14 4.84 8.60 -11.23
CA ASN A 14 5.38 9.08 -12.50
C ASN A 14 4.29 9.19 -13.56
N LYS A 15 3.97 10.42 -13.98
CA LYS A 15 2.93 10.70 -14.96
C LYS A 15 3.24 10.21 -16.38
N SER A 16 4.50 9.90 -16.70
CA SER A 16 4.85 9.32 -18.01
C SER A 16 4.55 7.82 -18.09
N ALA A 17 4.41 7.14 -16.95
CA ALA A 17 4.26 5.69 -16.87
C ALA A 17 3.00 5.22 -16.13
N VAL A 18 2.33 6.12 -15.39
CA VAL A 18 1.13 5.81 -14.62
C VAL A 18 0.07 6.88 -14.84
N THR A 19 -1.16 6.39 -15.05
CA THR A 19 -2.37 7.21 -15.07
C THR A 19 -3.22 6.97 -13.84
N CYS A 20 -3.91 8.01 -13.38
CA CYS A 20 -4.96 7.94 -12.37
C CYS A 20 -6.32 8.17 -13.02
N SER A 21 -7.33 7.43 -12.58
CA SER A 21 -8.73 7.61 -12.98
C SER A 21 -9.66 7.45 -11.77
N ASN A 22 -10.97 7.56 -11.97
CA ASN A 22 -11.97 7.42 -10.90
C ASN A 22 -11.68 8.35 -9.70
N SER A 23 -11.56 9.66 -9.98
CA SER A 23 -11.18 10.66 -8.97
C SER A 23 -9.87 10.34 -8.23
N SER A 24 -8.91 9.74 -8.95
CA SER A 24 -7.60 9.30 -8.45
C SER A 24 -7.64 8.13 -7.46
N LEU A 25 -8.71 7.34 -7.47
CA LEU A 25 -8.80 6.10 -6.68
C LEU A 25 -8.25 4.88 -7.44
N THR A 26 -8.20 4.93 -8.76
CA THR A 26 -7.68 3.85 -9.60
C THR A 26 -6.37 4.28 -10.24
N VAL A 27 -5.32 3.47 -10.10
CA VAL A 27 -4.03 3.66 -10.77
C VAL A 27 -3.77 2.53 -11.74
N LYS A 28 -3.23 2.87 -12.90
CA LYS A 28 -2.84 1.92 -13.95
C LYS A 28 -1.46 2.25 -14.48
N LYS A 29 -0.61 1.24 -14.60
CA LYS A 29 0.66 1.34 -15.33
C LYS A 29 0.40 1.31 -16.84
N THR A 30 0.89 2.32 -17.56
CA THR A 30 0.61 2.56 -18.99
C THR A 30 1.86 2.55 -19.86
N SER A 31 3.02 2.22 -19.28
CA SER A 31 4.30 2.15 -19.99
C SER A 31 5.14 1.06 -19.35
N SER A 32 5.90 0.32 -20.15
CA SER A 32 6.95 -0.59 -19.68
C SER A 32 8.21 0.13 -19.19
N SER A 33 8.35 1.44 -19.44
CA SER A 33 9.45 2.27 -18.94
C SER A 33 8.95 3.36 -17.98
N PRO A 34 9.50 3.46 -16.76
CA PRO A 34 10.49 2.57 -16.15
C PRO A 34 9.91 1.19 -15.79
N ASP A 35 10.78 0.19 -15.65
CA ASP A 35 10.42 -1.19 -15.29
C ASP A 35 9.54 -1.24 -14.05
N TYR A 36 9.77 -0.40 -13.04
CA TYR A 36 8.91 -0.31 -11.85
C TYR A 36 8.38 1.11 -11.67
N SER A 37 7.12 1.25 -11.29
CA SER A 37 6.50 2.55 -11.00
C SER A 37 5.68 2.47 -9.72
N LEU A 38 5.96 3.34 -8.76
CA LEU A 38 5.19 3.46 -7.52
C LEU A 38 4.10 4.52 -7.64
N CYS A 39 2.99 4.25 -7.00
CA CYS A 39 1.97 5.24 -6.66
C CYS A 39 1.83 5.32 -5.15
N MET A 40 2.02 6.52 -4.59
CA MET A 40 1.86 6.78 -3.16
C MET A 40 0.59 7.59 -2.89
N ALA A 41 0.01 7.33 -1.74
CA ALA A 41 -1.17 8.02 -1.24
C ALA A 41 -0.93 9.51 -0.95
N SER A 42 -1.98 10.31 -1.07
CA SER A 42 -2.05 11.72 -0.67
C SER A 42 -2.26 11.91 0.84
N SER A 43 -2.22 10.83 1.62
CA SER A 43 -2.46 10.84 3.06
C SER A 43 -1.42 11.66 3.84
N GLY A 44 -0.34 12.09 3.20
CA GLY A 44 0.86 12.52 3.90
C GLY A 44 1.46 11.37 4.74
N PRO A 45 2.56 11.64 5.45
CA PRO A 45 3.17 10.67 6.35
C PRO A 45 2.20 10.23 7.45
N LEU A 46 2.07 8.92 7.63
CA LEU A 46 1.35 8.28 8.72
C LEU A 46 2.36 7.93 9.82
N SER A 47 2.09 8.36 11.05
CA SER A 47 2.99 8.15 12.20
C SER A 47 2.29 7.91 13.54
N SER A 48 0.97 8.07 13.61
CA SER A 48 0.17 7.85 14.82
C SER A 48 -1.25 7.43 14.47
N GLY A 49 -1.86 6.56 15.27
CA GLY A 49 -3.23 6.07 15.04
C GLY A 49 -3.29 4.71 14.35
N VAL A 50 -4.51 4.31 13.97
CA VAL A 50 -4.77 3.07 13.23
C VAL A 50 -5.42 3.40 11.90
N PHE A 51 -4.79 2.96 10.81
CA PHE A 51 -5.24 3.22 9.44
C PHE A 51 -5.60 1.90 8.77
N THR A 52 -6.74 1.87 8.10
CA THR A 52 -7.15 0.73 7.29
C THR A 52 -7.54 1.19 5.89
N TRP A 53 -7.10 0.45 4.87
CA TRP A 53 -7.54 0.66 3.50
C TRP A 53 -7.74 -0.66 2.76
N GLU A 54 -8.57 -0.62 1.73
CA GLU A 54 -8.87 -1.77 0.88
C GLU A 54 -8.46 -1.49 -0.57
N LEU A 55 -7.75 -2.45 -1.16
CA LEU A 55 -7.31 -2.46 -2.55
C LEU A 55 -8.09 -3.53 -3.30
N GLY A 56 -8.78 -3.15 -4.37
CA GLY A 56 -9.29 -4.07 -5.37
C GLY A 56 -8.24 -4.32 -6.44
N ILE A 57 -7.84 -5.58 -6.60
CA ILE A 57 -6.83 -5.96 -7.59
C ILE A 57 -7.51 -6.11 -8.95
N ASP A 58 -7.38 -5.10 -9.82
CA ASP A 58 -8.10 -5.05 -11.09
C ASP A 58 -7.34 -5.81 -12.20
N GLN A 59 -6.01 -5.67 -12.24
CA GLN A 59 -5.09 -6.40 -13.11
C GLN A 59 -3.73 -6.55 -12.39
N CYS A 60 -3.18 -7.75 -12.32
CA CYS A 60 -1.98 -8.01 -11.52
C CYS A 60 -1.11 -9.11 -12.12
N SER A 61 0.20 -8.87 -12.11
CA SER A 61 1.25 -9.81 -12.53
C SER A 61 2.40 -9.82 -11.53
N ARG A 62 3.03 -8.67 -11.26
CA ARG A 62 4.18 -8.50 -10.35
C ARG A 62 4.01 -7.29 -9.42
N MET A 63 2.77 -7.01 -9.05
CA MET A 63 2.41 -5.91 -8.16
C MET A 63 2.98 -6.10 -6.76
N VAL A 64 3.31 -5.00 -6.10
CA VAL A 64 3.73 -4.95 -4.69
C VAL A 64 2.89 -3.91 -3.96
N ILE A 65 2.37 -4.27 -2.79
CA ILE A 65 1.50 -3.40 -1.98
C ILE A 65 2.02 -3.29 -0.55
N GLY A 66 1.79 -2.16 0.10
CA GLY A 66 2.16 -1.99 1.52
C GLY A 66 2.34 -0.53 1.91
N VAL A 67 3.34 -0.27 2.76
CA VAL A 67 3.78 1.08 3.12
C VAL A 67 5.26 1.27 2.87
N CYS A 68 5.65 2.47 2.46
CA CYS A 68 7.05 2.83 2.22
C CYS A 68 7.39 4.17 2.89
N ARG A 69 8.68 4.49 2.98
CA ARG A 69 9.13 5.80 3.46
C ARG A 69 8.66 6.93 2.51
N PRO A 70 8.27 8.11 3.02
CA PRO A 70 7.84 9.23 2.17
C PRO A 70 8.90 9.67 1.15
N SER A 71 10.19 9.44 1.41
CA SER A 71 11.28 9.79 0.49
C SER A 71 11.50 8.79 -0.65
N THR A 72 10.81 7.66 -0.67
CA THR A 72 11.00 6.62 -1.70
C THR A 72 10.74 7.19 -3.10
N SER A 73 11.58 6.77 -4.06
CA SER A 73 11.47 7.20 -5.46
C SER A 73 10.33 6.45 -6.16
N VAL A 74 9.62 7.15 -7.04
CA VAL A 74 8.48 6.57 -7.76
C VAL A 74 8.83 5.85 -9.06
N ASP A 75 10.11 5.87 -9.47
CA ASP A 75 10.59 5.44 -10.79
C ASP A 75 11.45 4.18 -10.76
N ARG A 76 11.43 3.45 -9.65
CA ARG A 76 12.29 2.29 -9.43
C ARG A 76 11.60 1.25 -8.57
N ARG A 77 12.16 0.04 -8.54
CA ARG A 77 11.68 -1.02 -7.65
C ARG A 77 11.78 -0.57 -6.20
N VAL A 78 10.76 -0.90 -5.40
CA VAL A 78 10.84 -0.66 -3.96
C VAL A 78 11.90 -1.57 -3.32
N GLU A 79 12.72 -1.00 -2.43
CA GLU A 79 13.72 -1.77 -1.69
C GLU A 79 13.14 -2.22 -0.34
N SER A 80 13.43 -3.45 0.07
CA SER A 80 13.01 -4.00 1.37
C SER A 80 13.56 -3.22 2.56
N SER A 81 14.65 -2.48 2.39
CA SER A 81 15.20 -1.53 3.39
C SER A 81 14.31 -0.30 3.62
N SER A 82 13.36 -0.03 2.72
CA SER A 82 12.59 1.22 2.68
C SER A 82 11.07 1.03 2.71
N ALA A 83 10.59 -0.21 2.74
CA ALA A 83 9.18 -0.54 2.68
C ALA A 83 8.82 -1.86 3.34
N TRP A 84 7.62 -1.90 3.91
CA TRP A 84 6.98 -3.10 4.45
C TRP A 84 5.87 -3.50 3.48
N CYS A 85 6.01 -4.65 2.84
CA CYS A 85 5.18 -4.97 1.69
C CYS A 85 4.92 -6.46 1.49
N TRP A 86 3.90 -6.70 0.66
CA TRP A 86 3.50 -8.01 0.16
C TRP A 86 3.54 -8.01 -1.36
N TRP A 87 4.36 -8.89 -1.91
CA TRP A 87 4.48 -9.14 -3.35
C TRP A 87 3.34 -10.02 -3.83
N SER A 88 2.85 -9.81 -5.06
CA SER A 88 1.76 -10.59 -5.65
C SER A 88 2.04 -12.09 -5.69
N HIS A 89 3.31 -12.49 -5.83
CA HIS A 89 3.77 -13.88 -5.79
C HIS A 89 3.88 -14.48 -4.37
N GLY A 90 3.45 -13.75 -3.35
CA GLY A 90 3.21 -14.30 -2.01
C GLY A 90 4.25 -13.99 -0.95
N THR A 91 5.36 -13.35 -1.30
CA THR A 91 6.40 -13.00 -0.35
C THR A 91 6.04 -11.74 0.43
N LEU A 92 6.13 -11.81 1.76
CA LEU A 92 6.02 -10.72 2.69
C LEU A 92 7.42 -10.32 3.19
N CYS A 93 7.76 -9.03 3.13
CA CYS A 93 9.10 -8.55 3.50
C CYS A 93 9.09 -7.11 4.04
N GLY A 94 10.17 -6.72 4.72
CA GLY A 94 10.41 -5.35 5.15
C GLY A 94 11.74 -5.18 5.89
N PRO A 95 12.05 -3.97 6.37
CA PRO A 95 13.29 -3.68 7.10
C PRO A 95 13.44 -4.58 8.31
N ASP A 96 14.59 -5.25 8.41
CA ASP A 96 14.92 -6.20 9.48
C ASP A 96 13.87 -7.32 9.67
N GLN A 97 13.07 -7.58 8.64
CA GLN A 97 12.13 -8.69 8.53
C GLN A 97 12.69 -9.64 7.47
N GLY A 98 13.02 -10.88 7.85
CA GLY A 98 13.26 -11.92 6.86
C GLY A 98 12.04 -12.11 5.95
N GLU A 99 12.26 -12.58 4.73
CA GLU A 99 11.20 -12.91 3.79
C GLU A 99 10.34 -14.07 4.31
N LYS A 100 9.03 -13.98 4.11
CA LYS A 100 8.06 -15.02 4.52
C LYS A 100 7.05 -15.26 3.40
N GLU A 101 6.79 -16.51 3.10
CA GLU A 101 5.72 -16.87 2.17
C GLU A 101 4.37 -16.90 2.87
N ILE A 102 3.45 -16.04 2.43
CA ILE A 102 2.08 -15.95 2.96
C ILE A 102 1.01 -16.30 1.93
N GLY A 103 1.44 -16.73 0.74
CA GLY A 103 0.60 -17.06 -0.42
C GLY A 103 0.27 -15.84 -1.28
N GLU A 104 -0.06 -16.10 -2.54
CA GLU A 104 -0.24 -15.08 -3.58
C GLU A 104 -1.51 -14.24 -3.43
N TYR A 105 -1.61 -13.15 -4.18
CA TYR A 105 -2.89 -12.49 -4.47
C TYR A 105 -3.00 -12.21 -5.97
N CYS A 106 -4.21 -12.19 -6.50
CA CYS A 106 -4.45 -12.07 -7.93
C CYS A 106 -5.69 -11.22 -8.26
N VAL A 107 -5.99 -11.13 -9.56
CA VAL A 107 -7.12 -10.35 -10.10
C VAL A 107 -8.43 -10.79 -9.45
N GLY A 108 -9.21 -9.80 -9.01
CA GLY A 108 -10.50 -10.00 -8.33
C GLY A 108 -10.41 -10.02 -6.80
N ASP A 109 -9.21 -10.20 -6.23
CA ASP A 109 -9.03 -10.13 -4.78
C ASP A 109 -9.29 -8.73 -4.22
N VAL A 110 -9.79 -8.70 -2.98
CA VAL A 110 -9.79 -7.51 -2.13
C VAL A 110 -8.76 -7.68 -1.03
N ILE A 111 -7.76 -6.81 -1.04
CA ILE A 111 -6.72 -6.78 -0.02
C ILE A 111 -6.99 -5.65 0.95
N LYS A 112 -7.25 -6.00 2.22
CA LYS A 112 -7.33 -5.05 3.32
C LYS A 112 -5.98 -4.97 4.00
N VAL A 113 -5.49 -3.75 4.18
CA VAL A 113 -4.26 -3.46 4.91
C VAL A 113 -4.62 -2.65 6.14
N THR A 114 -4.09 -3.04 7.29
CA THR A 114 -4.23 -2.32 8.56
C THR A 114 -2.85 -1.97 9.09
N LEU A 115 -2.56 -0.67 9.22
CA LEU A 115 -1.40 -0.13 9.90
C LEU A 115 -1.80 0.32 11.30
N ASP A 116 -1.19 -0.28 12.32
CA ASP A 116 -1.25 0.21 13.69
C ASP A 116 0.08 0.87 14.02
N CYS A 117 0.09 2.21 14.12
CA CYS A 117 1.30 2.97 14.39
C CYS A 117 1.76 2.85 15.86
N GLY A 118 0.85 2.52 16.79
CA GLY A 118 1.19 2.34 18.20
C GLY A 118 1.90 1.02 18.44
N GLU A 119 1.39 -0.06 17.86
CA GLU A 119 1.99 -1.40 17.91
C GLU A 119 3.10 -1.61 16.88
N GLY A 120 3.21 -0.71 15.89
CA GLY A 120 4.17 -0.82 14.78
C GLY A 120 3.92 -2.04 13.93
N THR A 121 2.66 -2.35 13.64
CA THR A 121 2.27 -3.52 12.86
C THR A 121 1.58 -3.15 11.56
N LEU A 122 1.81 -3.96 10.53
CA LEU A 122 1.13 -3.87 9.24
C LEU A 122 0.55 -5.24 8.89
N THR A 123 -0.76 -5.35 8.98
CA THR A 123 -1.50 -6.61 8.78
C THR A 123 -2.20 -6.61 7.43
N PHE A 124 -2.03 -7.70 6.67
CA PHE A 124 -2.67 -7.93 5.38
C PHE A 124 -3.75 -9.00 5.50
N ARG A 125 -4.92 -8.71 4.94
CA ARG A 125 -6.02 -9.66 4.76
C ARG A 125 -6.40 -9.75 3.29
N ARG A 126 -6.63 -10.97 2.79
CA ARG A 126 -7.18 -11.22 1.46
C ARG A 126 -8.59 -11.79 1.60
N ASN A 127 -9.58 -11.12 1.00
CA ASN A 127 -10.98 -11.52 1.05
C ASN A 127 -11.47 -11.81 2.48
N GLY A 128 -11.07 -10.95 3.44
CA GLY A 128 -11.43 -11.05 4.85
C GLY A 128 -10.52 -11.94 5.71
N VAL A 129 -9.65 -12.78 5.12
CA VAL A 129 -8.79 -13.71 5.87
C VAL A 129 -7.40 -13.11 6.10
N ILE A 130 -6.89 -13.13 7.34
CA ILE A 130 -5.52 -12.70 7.66
C ILE A 130 -4.51 -13.59 6.95
N LYS A 131 -3.55 -12.97 6.27
CA LYS A 131 -2.49 -13.64 5.52
C LYS A 131 -1.14 -13.48 6.17
N GLY A 132 -0.82 -12.28 6.64
CA GLY A 132 0.44 -12.02 7.33
C GLY A 132 0.46 -10.66 8.01
N THR A 133 1.37 -10.53 8.95
CA THR A 133 1.62 -9.29 9.69
C THR A 133 3.12 -9.02 9.72
N LEU A 134 3.51 -7.83 9.29
CA LEU A 134 4.83 -7.26 9.52
C LEU A 134 4.83 -6.48 10.83
N THR A 135 5.98 -6.42 11.48
CA THR A 135 6.19 -5.69 12.73
C THR A 135 7.30 -4.64 12.56
N LYS A 136 7.58 -3.88 13.62
CA LYS A 136 8.61 -2.83 13.60
C LYS A 136 8.40 -1.80 12.48
N VAL A 137 7.14 -1.52 12.17
CA VAL A 137 6.76 -0.49 11.18
C VAL A 137 6.83 0.86 11.87
N TRP A 138 8.05 1.38 11.99
CA TRP A 138 8.33 2.58 12.77
C TRP A 138 8.67 3.80 11.91
N GLY A 139 8.30 4.96 12.45
CA GLY A 139 8.48 6.26 11.83
C GLY A 139 7.42 6.56 10.78
N GLU A 140 7.67 7.61 10.01
CA GLU A 140 6.78 8.08 8.98
C GLU A 140 6.74 7.12 7.78
N VAL A 141 5.52 6.68 7.43
CA VAL A 141 5.28 5.82 6.27
C VAL A 141 4.08 6.30 5.44
N VAL A 142 4.02 5.89 4.18
CA VAL A 142 2.89 6.18 3.29
C VAL A 142 2.40 4.91 2.60
N PRO A 143 1.08 4.70 2.46
CA PRO A 143 0.55 3.63 1.61
C PRO A 143 1.05 3.76 0.18
N PHE A 144 1.43 2.62 -0.41
CA PHE A 144 1.86 2.56 -1.80
C PHE A 144 1.39 1.30 -2.51
N VAL A 145 1.38 1.40 -3.84
CA VAL A 145 1.44 0.26 -4.77
C VAL A 145 2.63 0.47 -5.70
N CYS A 146 3.33 -0.60 -6.05
CA CYS A 146 4.37 -0.63 -7.07
C CYS A 146 3.95 -1.61 -8.18
N MET A 147 4.06 -1.17 -9.42
CA MET A 147 3.69 -1.95 -10.61
C MET A 147 4.91 -2.12 -11.53
N ASP A 148 5.08 -3.33 -12.05
CA ASP A 148 6.16 -3.72 -12.94
C ASP A 148 5.66 -3.77 -14.39
N ASN A 149 4.58 -4.49 -14.64
CA ASN A 149 4.12 -4.74 -15.99
C ASN A 149 3.11 -3.70 -16.45
N GLU A 150 3.20 -3.31 -17.73
CA GLU A 150 2.19 -2.48 -18.37
C GLU A 150 0.82 -3.17 -18.29
N GLY A 151 -0.22 -2.40 -17.96
CA GLY A 151 -1.57 -2.90 -17.80
C GLY A 151 -1.94 -3.27 -16.38
N GLU A 152 -0.98 -3.42 -15.45
CA GLU A 152 -1.29 -3.61 -14.04
C GLU A 152 -2.13 -2.43 -13.50
N GLN A 153 -3.13 -2.76 -12.68
CA GLN A 153 -4.14 -1.82 -12.24
C GLN A 153 -4.70 -2.22 -10.87
N VAL A 154 -4.88 -1.22 -10.00
CA VAL A 154 -5.48 -1.38 -8.68
C VAL A 154 -6.39 -0.20 -8.35
N THR A 155 -7.47 -0.48 -7.63
CA THR A 155 -8.44 0.52 -7.16
C THR A 155 -8.47 0.57 -5.64
N LEU A 156 -8.34 1.78 -5.08
CA LEU A 156 -8.58 2.05 -3.66
C LEU A 156 -10.10 2.05 -3.39
N LYS A 157 -10.60 1.02 -2.71
CA LYS A 157 -12.03 0.80 -2.46
C LYS A 157 -12.55 1.50 -1.22
N SER A 158 -11.75 1.50 -0.14
CA SER A 158 -12.10 2.16 1.12
C SER A 158 -10.84 2.59 1.87
N ARG A 159 -10.99 3.60 2.74
CA ARG A 159 -9.93 4.14 3.60
C ARG A 159 -10.53 4.75 4.86
N VAL A 160 -10.06 4.33 6.02
CA VAL A 160 -10.56 4.76 7.33
C VAL A 160 -9.37 4.97 8.26
N GLU A 161 -9.37 6.11 8.95
CA GLU A 161 -8.54 6.36 10.12
C GLU A 161 -9.43 6.19 11.35
N GLN A 162 -9.04 5.32 12.27
CA GLN A 162 -9.68 5.23 13.59
C GLN A 162 -8.99 6.21 14.52
N ALA A 163 -9.69 7.29 14.87
CA ALA A 163 -9.28 8.16 15.95
C ALA A 163 -9.34 7.38 17.27
N TRP A 164 -8.29 7.51 18.10
CA TRP A 164 -8.33 7.01 19.46
C TRP A 164 -9.35 7.86 20.22
N ALA A 165 -10.42 7.24 20.74
CA ALA A 165 -11.24 7.91 21.73
C ALA A 165 -10.35 8.11 22.95
N GLU A 166 -10.06 9.37 23.32
CA GLU A 166 -9.45 9.66 24.62
C GLU A 166 -10.35 9.04 25.69
N HIS A 167 -9.85 8.01 26.37
CA HIS A 167 -10.45 7.53 27.60
C HIS A 167 -10.28 8.65 28.64
N GLY A 168 -11.38 9.36 28.90
CA GLY A 168 -11.50 10.29 30.03
C GLY A 168 -11.50 9.58 31.38
#